data_AF-A0A2M9B5M7-F1
#
_entry.id   AF-A0A2M9B5M7-F1
#
_cell.length_a   1.000
_cell.length_b   1.000
_cell.length_c   1.000
_cell.angle_alpha   90.00
_cell.angle_beta   90.00
_cell.angle_gamma   90.00
#
_symmetry.space_group_name_H-M   'P 1'
#
loop_
_entity.id
_entity.type
_entity.pdbx_description
1 polymer ?
#
loop_
_entity_poly.entity_id
_entity_poly.type
_entity_poly.pdbx_seq_one_letter_code
_entity_poly.pdbx_strand_id
1 'polypeptide(L)'
;MSTYADQLHAVKARYPFPRWGKNYDRGMLRYSPANCAAMQDAFDTLITDLIALGEHAPEAQKVAAFKTAIEATNVRNQGMIETGEREDLCDLTYHISVAAGLDPSKYGNGEGLASEWREW
;
A
#
# COMPACT_ATOMS: atom_id res chain seq x y z
N MET A 1 8.81 -11.46 -20.85
CA MET A 1 8.89 -11.55 -19.37
C MET A 1 8.68 -10.14 -18.84
N SER A 2 7.80 -9.96 -17.85
CA SER A 2 7.60 -8.66 -17.19
C SER A 2 8.81 -8.38 -16.29
N THR A 3 9.38 -7.18 -16.34
CA THR A 3 10.47 -6.81 -15.42
C THR A 3 9.96 -6.61 -14.00
N TYR A 4 10.85 -6.60 -13.01
CA TYR A 4 10.52 -6.28 -11.62
C TYR A 4 9.79 -4.92 -11.48
N ALA A 5 10.26 -3.90 -12.19
CA ALA A 5 9.60 -2.58 -12.20
C ALA A 5 8.22 -2.64 -12.87
N ASP A 6 8.07 -3.39 -13.96
CA ASP A 6 6.76 -3.57 -14.62
C ASP A 6 5.76 -4.27 -13.69
N GLN A 7 6.21 -5.28 -12.93
CA GLN A 7 5.36 -5.99 -11.97
C GLN A 7 4.87 -5.05 -10.86
N LEU A 8 5.76 -4.23 -10.30
CA LEU A 8 5.39 -3.24 -9.28
C LEU A 8 4.45 -2.16 -9.85
N HIS A 9 4.72 -1.65 -11.06
CA HIS A 9 3.84 -0.69 -11.71
C HIS A 9 2.46 -1.27 -12.05
N ALA A 10 2.38 -2.54 -12.43
CA ALA A 10 1.12 -3.20 -12.72
C ALA A 10 0.17 -3.23 -11.49
N VAL A 11 0.72 -3.21 -10.27
CA VAL A 11 -0.10 -3.16 -9.04
C VAL A 11 -0.91 -1.86 -8.94
N LYS A 12 -0.48 -0.76 -9.58
CA LYS A 12 -1.24 0.52 -9.56
C LYS A 12 -2.65 0.39 -10.16
N ALA A 13 -2.88 -0.58 -11.04
CA ALA A 13 -4.22 -0.88 -11.56
C ALA A 13 -5.21 -1.35 -10.47
N ARG A 14 -4.71 -1.76 -9.30
CA ARG A 14 -5.50 -2.21 -8.14
C ARG A 14 -5.74 -1.11 -7.11
N TYR A 15 -5.28 0.12 -7.36
CA TYR A 15 -5.44 1.20 -6.41
C TYR A 15 -6.92 1.46 -6.08
N PRO A 16 -7.31 1.45 -4.79
CA PRO A 16 -8.70 1.67 -4.39
C PRO A 16 -9.06 3.16 -4.38
N PHE A 17 -8.06 4.06 -4.40
CA PHE A 17 -8.22 5.51 -4.21
C PHE A 17 -9.17 6.17 -5.23
N PRO A 18 -9.15 5.83 -6.54
CA PRO A 18 -10.13 6.38 -7.48
C PRO A 18 -11.56 5.95 -7.16
N ARG A 19 -11.77 4.72 -6.65
CA ARG A 19 -13.10 4.26 -6.20
C ARG A 19 -13.51 4.99 -4.94
N TRP A 20 -12.61 5.15 -3.98
CA TRP A 20 -12.86 5.91 -2.75
C TRP A 20 -13.24 7.37 -3.04
N GLY A 21 -12.54 8.03 -3.96
CA GLY A 21 -12.85 9.41 -4.37
C GLY A 21 -14.28 9.58 -4.90
N LYS A 22 -14.86 8.58 -5.59
CA LYS A 22 -16.27 8.63 -6.04
C LYS A 22 -17.27 8.69 -4.89
N ASN A 23 -16.89 8.26 -3.68
CA ASN A 23 -17.75 8.37 -2.50
C ASN A 23 -17.76 9.80 -1.93
N TYR A 24 -16.75 10.62 -2.23
CA TYR A 24 -16.76 12.04 -1.87
C TYR A 24 -17.95 12.77 -2.53
N ASP A 25 -18.18 12.51 -3.82
CA ASP A 25 -19.32 13.05 -4.58
C ASP A 25 -20.68 12.60 -4.01
N ARG A 26 -20.68 11.57 -3.16
CA ARG A 26 -21.86 11.04 -2.46
C ARG A 26 -21.98 11.56 -1.02
N GLY A 27 -21.17 12.53 -0.63
CA GLY A 27 -21.20 13.19 0.68
C GLY A 27 -20.27 12.58 1.73
N MET A 28 -19.45 11.58 1.39
CA MET A 28 -18.48 10.99 2.33
C MET A 28 -17.18 11.81 2.33
N LEU A 29 -17.17 12.91 3.11
CA LEU A 29 -16.09 13.90 3.14
C LEU A 29 -14.70 13.33 3.49
N ARG A 30 -14.64 12.19 4.19
CA ARG A 30 -13.39 11.49 4.51
C ARG A 30 -12.58 11.08 3.28
N TYR A 31 -13.23 10.89 2.13
CA TYR A 31 -12.57 10.60 0.85
C TYR A 31 -12.28 11.87 0.03
N SER A 32 -12.03 12.99 0.69
CA SER A 32 -11.64 14.22 0.00
C SER A 32 -10.50 13.96 -1.01
N PRO A 33 -10.42 14.73 -2.10
CA PRO A 33 -9.33 14.59 -3.07
C PRO A 33 -7.95 14.62 -2.40
N ALA A 34 -7.76 15.47 -1.39
CA ALA A 34 -6.53 15.55 -0.62
C ALA A 34 -6.22 14.25 0.15
N ASN A 35 -7.22 13.64 0.79
CA ASN A 35 -7.03 12.40 1.53
C ASN A 35 -6.74 11.22 0.60
N CYS A 36 -7.48 11.11 -0.51
CA CYS A 36 -7.24 10.04 -1.50
C CYS A 36 -5.86 10.19 -2.16
N ALA A 37 -5.46 11.41 -2.52
CA ALA A 37 -4.13 11.69 -3.07
C ALA A 37 -3.03 11.37 -2.05
N ALA A 38 -3.21 11.76 -0.79
CA ALA A 38 -2.25 11.47 0.26
C ALA A 38 -2.01 9.97 0.50
N MET A 39 -3.07 9.15 0.40
CA MET A 39 -2.96 7.69 0.48
C MET A 39 -2.27 7.15 -0.78
N GLN A 40 -2.66 7.62 -1.96
CA GLN A 40 -2.03 7.21 -3.21
C GLN A 40 -0.53 7.50 -3.22
N ASP A 41 -0.12 8.70 -2.79
CA ASP A 41 1.27 9.12 -2.73
C ASP A 41 2.12 8.21 -1.83
N ALA A 42 1.56 7.71 -0.73
CA ALA A 42 2.28 6.78 0.15
C ALA A 42 2.62 5.46 -0.58
N PHE A 43 1.68 4.92 -1.34
CA PHE A 43 1.90 3.69 -2.13
C PHE A 43 2.70 3.93 -3.41
N ASP A 44 2.58 5.10 -4.04
CA ASP A 44 3.41 5.50 -5.17
C ASP A 44 4.88 5.64 -4.74
N THR A 45 5.11 6.19 -3.55
CA THR A 45 6.44 6.28 -2.92
C THR A 45 6.99 4.89 -2.62
N LEU A 46 6.18 4.02 -2.00
CA LEU A 46 6.56 2.61 -1.75
C LEU A 46 7.03 1.90 -3.02
N ILE A 47 6.25 2.00 -4.10
CA ILE A 47 6.61 1.38 -5.38
C ILE A 47 7.92 1.96 -5.92
N THR A 48 8.09 3.28 -5.84
CA THR A 48 9.31 3.96 -6.29
C THR A 48 10.53 3.48 -5.50
N ASP A 49 10.42 3.40 -4.18
CA ASP A 49 11.49 2.94 -3.30
C ASP A 49 11.83 1.47 -3.56
N LEU A 50 10.83 0.60 -3.74
CA LEU A 50 11.03 -0.80 -4.07
C LEU A 50 11.73 -0.98 -5.42
N ILE A 51 11.38 -0.17 -6.43
CA ILE A 51 12.06 -0.16 -7.74
C ILE A 51 13.51 0.29 -7.57
N ALA A 52 13.75 1.35 -6.81
CA ALA A 52 15.09 1.89 -6.58
C ALA A 52 15.99 0.92 -5.81
N LEU A 53 15.45 0.20 -4.82
CA LEU A 53 16.13 -0.88 -4.12
C LEU A 53 16.48 -2.04 -5.07
N GLY A 54 15.58 -2.37 -5.98
CA GLY A 54 15.74 -3.43 -6.96
C GLY A 54 15.36 -4.83 -6.45
N GLU A 55 15.22 -5.76 -7.38
CA GLU A 55 14.70 -7.11 -7.13
C GLU A 55 15.54 -7.90 -6.13
N HIS A 56 16.87 -7.71 -6.13
CA HIS A 56 17.80 -8.46 -5.28
C HIS A 56 18.11 -7.76 -3.95
N ALA A 57 17.44 -6.64 -3.63
CA ALA A 57 17.63 -5.99 -2.35
C ALA A 57 17.28 -6.93 -1.18
N PRO A 58 17.98 -6.81 -0.04
CA PRO A 58 17.67 -7.58 1.15
C PRO A 58 16.21 -7.43 1.59
N GLU A 59 15.61 -8.53 2.05
CA GLU A 59 14.23 -8.59 2.54
C GLU A 59 13.95 -7.47 3.56
N ALA A 60 14.86 -7.25 4.51
CA ALA A 60 14.75 -6.21 5.53
C ALA A 60 14.63 -4.78 4.97
N GLN A 61 15.31 -4.47 3.86
CA GLN A 61 15.22 -3.14 3.25
C GLN A 61 13.87 -2.92 2.57
N LYS A 62 13.36 -3.96 1.89
CA LYS A 62 12.02 -3.92 1.30
C LYS A 62 10.96 -3.75 2.38
N VAL A 63 11.04 -4.53 3.46
CA VAL A 63 10.13 -4.41 4.62
C VAL A 63 10.19 -3.02 5.26
N ALA A 64 11.37 -2.40 5.35
CA ALA A 64 11.49 -1.02 5.85
C ALA A 64 10.77 0.00 4.96
N ALA A 65 10.76 -0.19 3.63
CA ALA A 65 9.99 0.64 2.71
C ALA A 65 8.47 0.48 2.96
N PHE A 66 7.99 -0.77 3.15
CA PHE A 66 6.59 -1.02 3.51
C PHE A 66 6.20 -0.32 4.81
N LYS A 67 7.03 -0.45 5.84
CA LYS A 67 6.81 0.23 7.12
C LYS A 67 6.68 1.74 6.95
N THR A 68 7.58 2.35 6.20
CA THR A 68 7.57 3.80 5.93
C THR A 68 6.26 4.23 5.25
N ALA A 69 5.78 3.46 4.28
CA ALA A 69 4.52 3.73 3.59
C ALA A 69 3.32 3.59 4.54
N ILE A 70 3.28 2.54 5.35
CA ILE A 70 2.22 2.29 6.33
C ILE A 70 2.18 3.41 7.38
N GLU A 71 3.31 3.80 7.95
CA GLU A 71 3.40 4.94 8.89
C GLU A 71 2.90 6.25 8.24
N ALA A 72 3.24 6.50 6.98
CA ALA A 72 2.76 7.66 6.24
C ALA A 72 1.23 7.66 6.07
N THR A 73 0.61 6.49 5.90
CA THR A 73 -0.87 6.39 5.89
C THR A 73 -1.48 6.60 7.28
N ASN A 74 -0.84 6.12 8.36
CA ASN A 74 -1.32 6.27 9.73
C ASN A 74 -1.34 7.73 10.19
N VAL A 75 -0.27 8.49 9.92
CA VAL A 75 -0.19 9.93 10.23
C VAL A 75 -1.32 10.71 9.54
N ARG A 76 -1.77 10.24 8.37
CA ARG A 76 -2.77 10.91 7.54
C ARG A 76 -4.17 10.30 7.68
N ASN A 77 -4.35 9.31 8.56
CA ASN A 77 -5.62 8.65 8.78
C ASN A 77 -6.55 9.52 9.65
N GLN A 78 -7.23 10.48 9.04
CA GLN A 78 -8.26 11.31 9.68
C GLN A 78 -9.62 10.58 9.80
N GLY A 79 -9.62 9.33 10.28
CA GLY A 79 -10.82 8.47 10.30
C GLY A 79 -11.25 7.99 8.91
N MET A 80 -10.31 7.91 7.98
CA MET A 80 -10.53 7.45 6.61
C MET A 80 -10.51 5.92 6.53
N ILE A 81 -9.64 5.26 7.31
CA ILE A 81 -9.47 3.81 7.29
C ILE A 81 -10.49 3.17 8.25
N GLU A 82 -11.58 2.65 7.68
CA GLU A 82 -12.51 1.74 8.38
C GLU A 82 -12.26 0.29 7.92
N THR A 83 -13.17 -0.63 8.22
CA THR A 83 -13.01 -2.06 7.90
C THR A 83 -12.81 -2.29 6.39
N GLY A 84 -13.61 -1.64 5.54
CA GLY A 84 -13.53 -1.83 4.08
C GLY A 84 -12.24 -1.28 3.49
N GLU A 85 -11.81 -0.09 3.93
CA GLU A 85 -10.54 0.48 3.49
C GLU A 85 -9.36 -0.36 3.97
N ARG A 86 -9.43 -0.91 5.19
CA ARG A 86 -8.40 -1.81 5.68
C ARG A 86 -8.28 -3.04 4.81
N GLU A 87 -9.39 -3.66 4.41
CA GLU A 87 -9.39 -4.83 3.52
C GLU A 87 -8.76 -4.49 2.16
N ASP A 88 -9.14 -3.37 1.56
CA ASP A 88 -8.57 -2.89 0.30
C ASP A 88 -7.05 -2.68 0.39
N LEU A 89 -6.61 -2.07 1.48
CA LEU A 89 -5.20 -1.77 1.69
C LEU A 89 -4.38 -3.03 2.04
N CYS A 90 -4.98 -3.99 2.74
CA CYS A 90 -4.38 -5.31 2.95
C CYS A 90 -4.17 -6.04 1.62
N ASP A 91 -5.18 -6.08 0.74
CA ASP A 91 -5.08 -6.68 -0.59
C ASP A 91 -4.00 -5.98 -1.44
N LEU A 92 -3.98 -4.64 -1.42
CA LEU A 92 -2.97 -3.86 -2.12
C LEU A 92 -1.55 -4.20 -1.62
N THR A 93 -1.35 -4.20 -0.31
CA THR A 93 -0.05 -4.50 0.32
C THR A 93 0.41 -5.92 0.02
N TYR A 94 -0.51 -6.89 0.03
CA TYR A 94 -0.23 -8.27 -0.37
C TYR A 94 0.30 -8.32 -1.81
N HIS A 95 -0.38 -7.66 -2.75
CA HIS A 95 0.03 -7.66 -4.16
C HIS A 95 1.37 -6.94 -4.40
N ILE A 96 1.64 -5.85 -3.69
CA ILE A 96 2.96 -5.19 -3.74
C ILE A 96 4.03 -6.13 -3.16
N SER A 97 3.74 -6.84 -2.07
CA SER A 97 4.69 -7.78 -1.44
C SER A 97 5.08 -8.89 -2.42
N VAL A 98 4.10 -9.50 -3.08
CA VAL A 98 4.34 -10.53 -4.10
C VAL A 98 5.14 -9.96 -5.28
N ALA A 99 4.78 -8.78 -5.79
CA ALA A 99 5.53 -8.12 -6.87
C ALA A 99 6.96 -7.73 -6.45
N ALA A 100 7.17 -7.45 -5.17
CA ALA A 100 8.48 -7.17 -4.58
C ALA A 100 9.34 -8.44 -4.37
N GLY A 101 8.81 -9.64 -4.69
CA GLY A 101 9.47 -10.92 -4.44
C GLY A 101 9.51 -11.32 -2.96
N LEU A 102 8.66 -10.71 -2.13
CA LEU A 102 8.45 -11.09 -0.74
C LEU A 102 7.41 -12.22 -0.66
N ASP A 103 7.52 -13.03 0.39
CA ASP A 103 6.51 -14.03 0.74
C ASP A 103 5.60 -13.46 1.84
N PRO A 104 4.36 -13.05 1.53
CA PRO A 104 3.45 -12.48 2.52
C PRO A 104 3.14 -13.42 3.67
N SER A 105 3.25 -14.75 3.47
CA SER A 105 2.91 -15.73 4.50
C SER A 105 3.86 -15.69 5.71
N LYS A 106 5.03 -15.07 5.56
CA LYS A 106 6.03 -14.89 6.63
C LYS A 106 5.66 -13.80 7.63
N TYR A 107 4.68 -12.95 7.33
CA TYR A 107 4.33 -11.78 8.14
C TYR A 107 2.90 -11.93 8.68
N GLY A 108 2.63 -11.40 9.88
CA GLY A 108 1.26 -11.35 10.41
C GLY A 108 0.58 -12.68 10.64
N ASN A 109 1.31 -13.75 10.98
CA ASN A 109 0.77 -15.12 11.01
C ASN A 109 0.13 -15.56 9.68
N GLY A 110 0.60 -15.04 8.54
CA GLY A 110 0.08 -15.35 7.21
C GLY A 110 -0.77 -14.24 6.60
N GLU A 111 -1.05 -13.17 7.33
CA GLU A 111 -1.87 -12.04 6.88
C GLU A 111 -1.09 -10.99 6.05
N GLY A 112 0.25 -11.12 5.94
CA GLY A 112 1.09 -10.22 5.15
C GLY A 112 1.48 -8.94 5.88
N LEU A 113 2.31 -8.09 5.25
CA LEU A 113 2.88 -6.90 5.90
C LEU A 113 1.85 -5.86 6.37
N ALA A 114 0.60 -5.94 5.89
CA ALA A 114 -0.49 -5.08 6.33
C ALA A 114 -1.13 -5.52 7.67
N SER A 115 -0.84 -6.71 8.18
CA SER A 115 -1.25 -7.12 9.53
C SER A 115 -0.61 -6.24 10.60
N GLU A 116 0.64 -5.83 10.36
CA GLU A 116 1.50 -5.06 11.25
C GLU A 116 1.07 -3.58 11.32
N TRP A 117 0.09 -3.16 10.52
CA TRP A 117 -0.36 -1.77 10.41
C TRP A 117 -0.79 -1.15 11.74
N ARG A 118 -1.30 -1.96 12.67
CA ARG A 118 -1.68 -1.47 14.02
C ARG A 118 -0.49 -1.32 14.95
N GLU A 119 0.59 -2.05 14.70
CA GLU A 119 1.80 -2.05 15.53
C GLU A 119 2.85 -1.05 15.04
N TRP A 120 2.72 -0.59 13.78
CA TRP A 120 3.60 0.40 13.13
C TRP A 120 2.98 1.80 13.08
#